data_AF-A0A838ZTY2-F1
#
_entry.id   AF-A0A838ZTY2-F1
#
_cell.length_a   1.000
_cell.length_b   1.000
_cell.length_c   1.000
_cell.angle_alpha   90.00
_cell.angle_beta   90.00
_cell.angle_gamma   90.00
#
_symmetry.space_group_name_H-M   'P 1'
#
loop_
_entity.id
_entity.type
_entity.pdbx_description
1 polymer ?
#
loop_
_entity_poly.entity_id
_entity_poly.type
_entity_poly.pdbx_seq_one_letter_code
_entity_poly.pdbx_strand_id
1 'polypeptide(L)'
;MKTRNLIVFSIIALIVGISSCRDDFDFDAASDNLSFSTDTLNLDTIFNHTNSQTYKLTIHNNQDKDVVIPRIYLTNGESSLFKINVDGMAGYDFENIAVRKDDSIFIFVEIGAGEVINNSLYEDEINFETTNANQHVKLLSYLEKAIFHTEDQPIGSQNWDSEWSHVIFGNQTAENLNIGPGTKVYFHNAANLTINGSLNVVGNLDNKVIFRTDRMDDRSDSIPNTWGKIHLKPNSNSSIEYAIIKGGNRGLEVENADLDIKNSFVLNNEEFGIYSHGNLSNINGNNLVVNNSNQASIKIEGGNYDFRHCTIANFHNIGQGAGDNVSLWVKGSNSGGFYNSIFYGRAMDAIYLEDASGNLNFNSNIIRGTAPNNSTNGLDEDPMFVNSGFGANDLRLLQKEDSEIPGHASASNLNTETNSDILNISRTDNLNNLTPGAYQVLVDPETLD
;
A
#
# COMPACT_ATOMS: atom_id res chain seq x y z
N MET A 1 -42.40 -12.50 -62.36
CA MET A 1 -41.56 -13.69 -62.06
C MET A 1 -42.33 -14.95 -62.43
N LYS A 2 -41.75 -15.84 -63.24
CA LYS A 2 -42.41 -17.11 -63.62
C LYS A 2 -42.74 -17.89 -62.34
N THR A 3 -43.96 -18.42 -62.21
CA THR A 3 -44.45 -19.21 -61.06
C THR A 3 -43.46 -20.29 -60.60
N ARG A 4 -42.67 -20.84 -61.53
CA ARG A 4 -41.56 -21.76 -61.25
C ARG A 4 -40.47 -21.19 -60.32
N ASN A 5 -40.12 -19.91 -60.46
CA ASN A 5 -39.10 -19.28 -59.61
C ASN A 5 -39.64 -18.98 -58.19
N LEU A 6 -40.95 -18.75 -58.05
CA LEU A 6 -41.58 -18.55 -56.74
C LEU A 6 -41.59 -19.86 -55.93
N ILE A 7 -41.89 -20.98 -56.60
CA ILE A 7 -41.88 -22.32 -55.99
C ILE A 7 -40.47 -22.72 -55.55
N VAL A 8 -39.46 -22.45 -56.38
CA VAL A 8 -38.05 -22.73 -56.02
C VAL A 8 -37.61 -21.88 -54.82
N PHE A 9 -37.97 -20.59 -54.77
CA PHE A 9 -37.66 -19.74 -53.62
C PHE A 9 -38.40 -20.19 -52.34
N SER A 10 -39.66 -20.62 -52.43
CA SER A 10 -40.38 -21.17 -51.28
C SER A 10 -39.80 -22.49 -50.79
N ILE A 11 -39.32 -23.36 -51.68
CA ILE A 11 -38.67 -24.63 -51.30
C ILE A 11 -37.31 -24.37 -50.65
N ILE A 12 -36.52 -23.42 -51.16
CA ILE A 12 -35.25 -23.03 -50.54
C ILE A 12 -35.48 -22.39 -49.17
N ALA A 13 -36.47 -21.49 -49.04
CA ALA A 13 -36.85 -20.88 -47.77
C ALA A 13 -37.35 -21.94 -46.76
N LEU A 14 -38.07 -22.96 -47.23
CA LEU A 14 -38.49 -24.08 -46.41
C LEU A 14 -37.27 -24.89 -45.94
N ILE A 15 -36.34 -25.25 -46.84
CA ILE A 15 -35.12 -26.01 -46.50
C ILE A 15 -34.24 -25.25 -45.50
N VAL A 16 -34.09 -23.93 -45.64
CA VAL A 16 -33.38 -23.10 -44.66
C VAL A 16 -34.13 -23.02 -43.31
N GLY A 17 -35.46 -23.06 -43.33
CA GLY A 17 -36.30 -23.04 -42.13
C GLY A 17 -36.33 -24.34 -41.31
N ILE A 18 -36.03 -25.49 -41.91
CA ILE A 18 -35.96 -26.81 -41.22
C ILE A 18 -34.54 -27.21 -40.80
N SER A 19 -33.51 -26.42 -41.14
CA SER A 19 -32.11 -26.73 -40.80
C SER A 19 -31.67 -26.18 -39.44
N SER A 20 -32.62 -25.89 -38.54
CA SER A 20 -32.35 -25.61 -37.13
C SER A 20 -32.53 -26.89 -36.31
N CYS A 21 -31.70 -27.90 -36.56
CA CYS A 21 -31.45 -28.94 -35.57
C CYS A 21 -30.74 -28.26 -34.40
N ARG A 22 -31.50 -27.96 -33.35
CA ARG A 22 -30.90 -27.72 -32.05
C ARG A 22 -30.60 -29.11 -31.51
N ASP A 23 -29.33 -29.46 -31.40
CA ASP A 23 -28.96 -30.64 -30.64
C ASP A 23 -29.49 -30.44 -29.22
N ASP A 24 -30.29 -31.38 -28.74
CA ASP A 24 -30.65 -31.41 -27.33
C ASP A 24 -29.34 -31.54 -26.54
N PHE A 25 -29.18 -30.69 -25.51
CA PHE A 25 -27.97 -30.66 -24.71
C PHE A 25 -27.90 -31.92 -23.84
N ASP A 26 -27.35 -33.01 -24.37
CA ASP A 26 -26.96 -34.17 -23.58
C ASP A 26 -25.64 -33.84 -22.89
N PHE A 27 -25.69 -33.69 -21.57
CA PHE A 27 -24.50 -33.51 -20.75
C PHE A 27 -24.07 -34.84 -20.15
N ASP A 28 -22.83 -35.25 -20.43
CA ASP A 28 -22.20 -36.40 -19.77
C ASP A 28 -21.73 -36.00 -18.37
N ALA A 29 -21.67 -36.93 -17.41
CA ALA A 29 -20.94 -36.65 -16.17
C ALA A 29 -19.46 -36.35 -16.49
N ALA A 30 -18.92 -35.28 -15.92
CA ALA A 30 -17.51 -34.95 -16.04
C ALA A 30 -16.67 -36.14 -15.56
N SER A 31 -15.87 -36.73 -16.45
CA SER A 31 -15.03 -37.88 -16.14
C SER A 31 -13.56 -37.52 -15.99
N ASP A 32 -13.14 -36.43 -16.65
CA ASP A 32 -11.75 -35.97 -16.64
C ASP A 32 -11.57 -34.78 -15.71
N ASN A 33 -10.31 -34.49 -15.38
CA ASN A 33 -9.96 -33.35 -14.53
C ASN A 33 -10.39 -32.03 -15.18
N LEU A 34 -10.94 -31.14 -14.35
CA LEU A 34 -11.16 -29.74 -14.65
C LEU A 34 -9.85 -28.96 -14.52
N SER A 35 -9.76 -27.79 -15.14
CA SER A 35 -8.68 -26.85 -14.86
C SER A 35 -9.20 -25.56 -14.24
N PHE A 36 -8.42 -25.00 -13.32
CA PHE A 36 -8.78 -23.83 -12.53
C PHE A 36 -7.88 -22.66 -12.89
N SER A 37 -8.38 -21.43 -12.73
CA SER A 37 -7.56 -20.23 -12.89
C SER A 37 -6.46 -20.10 -11.83
N THR A 38 -6.59 -20.77 -10.68
CA THR A 38 -5.59 -20.85 -9.61
C THR A 38 -5.79 -22.13 -8.79
N ASP A 39 -4.75 -22.61 -8.12
CA ASP A 39 -4.81 -23.72 -7.15
C ASP A 39 -5.13 -23.24 -5.72
N THR A 40 -4.76 -21.99 -5.42
CA THR A 40 -5.00 -21.32 -4.14
C THR A 40 -5.55 -19.92 -4.40
N LEU A 41 -6.64 -19.58 -3.72
CA LEU A 41 -7.23 -18.25 -3.72
C LEU A 41 -6.98 -17.60 -2.35
N ASN A 42 -6.09 -16.61 -2.33
CA ASN A 42 -5.84 -15.78 -1.16
C ASN A 42 -6.81 -14.59 -1.18
N LEU A 43 -7.63 -14.49 -0.15
CA LEU A 43 -8.54 -13.38 0.07
C LEU A 43 -7.96 -12.41 1.09
N ASP A 44 -8.48 -11.18 1.06
CA ASP A 44 -8.15 -10.10 1.99
C ASP A 44 -8.17 -10.51 3.47
N THR A 45 -7.40 -9.79 4.29
CA THR A 45 -7.54 -9.83 5.76
C THR A 45 -8.92 -9.32 6.17
N ILE A 46 -9.58 -10.01 7.10
CA ILE A 46 -10.95 -9.70 7.55
C ILE A 46 -10.97 -9.33 9.01
N PHE A 47 -11.66 -8.23 9.30
CA PHE A 47 -11.91 -7.76 10.66
C PHE A 47 -13.20 -8.33 11.24
N ASN A 48 -13.35 -8.23 12.56
CA ASN A 48 -14.60 -8.55 13.25
C ASN A 48 -15.78 -7.86 12.55
N HIS A 49 -16.82 -8.63 12.23
CA HIS A 49 -18.08 -8.16 11.64
C HIS A 49 -17.94 -7.49 10.25
N THR A 50 -16.90 -7.85 9.49
CA THR A 50 -16.69 -7.35 8.12
C THR A 50 -16.71 -8.49 7.10
N ASN A 51 -16.93 -8.10 5.83
CA ASN A 51 -16.85 -8.98 4.69
C ASN A 51 -15.72 -8.54 3.75
N SER A 52 -15.16 -9.50 3.00
CA SER A 52 -14.22 -9.22 1.93
C SER A 52 -14.92 -8.62 0.71
N GLN A 53 -14.12 -8.13 -0.23
CA GLN A 53 -14.56 -8.04 -1.61
C GLN A 53 -14.82 -9.43 -2.22
N THR A 54 -15.49 -9.47 -3.37
CA THR A 54 -15.76 -10.71 -4.10
C THR A 54 -14.59 -11.04 -5.04
N TYR A 55 -14.07 -12.26 -4.93
CA TYR A 55 -13.03 -12.80 -5.80
C TYR A 55 -13.65 -13.75 -6.84
N LYS A 56 -13.02 -13.83 -8.01
CA LYS A 56 -13.47 -14.69 -9.10
C LYS A 56 -12.51 -15.85 -9.30
N LEU A 57 -13.02 -17.07 -9.19
CA LEU A 57 -12.39 -18.31 -9.62
C LEU A 57 -13.03 -18.76 -10.95
N THR A 58 -12.23 -19.12 -11.94
CA THR A 58 -12.73 -19.65 -13.22
C THR A 58 -12.44 -21.14 -13.30
N ILE A 59 -13.44 -21.92 -13.71
CA ILE A 59 -13.35 -23.36 -13.92
C ILE A 59 -13.56 -23.62 -15.40
N HIS A 60 -12.64 -24.35 -16.01
CA HIS A 60 -12.69 -24.66 -17.43
C HIS A 60 -12.96 -26.14 -17.64
N ASN A 61 -13.91 -26.42 -18.53
CA ASN A 61 -14.09 -27.73 -19.11
C ASN A 61 -13.22 -27.82 -20.38
N ASN A 62 -12.07 -28.48 -20.27
CA ASN A 62 -11.17 -28.71 -21.42
C ASN A 62 -11.55 -29.96 -22.23
N GLN A 63 -12.71 -30.56 -21.95
CA GLN A 63 -13.17 -31.74 -22.67
C GLN A 63 -13.92 -31.31 -23.94
N ASP A 64 -13.80 -32.13 -24.98
CA ASP A 64 -14.43 -31.91 -26.30
C ASP A 64 -15.96 -32.18 -26.31
N LYS A 65 -16.62 -32.11 -25.14
CA LYS A 65 -18.02 -32.44 -24.91
C LYS A 65 -18.63 -31.61 -23.76
N ASP A 66 -19.94 -31.46 -23.80
CA ASP A 66 -20.74 -30.86 -22.73
C ASP A 66 -20.73 -31.79 -21.50
N VAL A 67 -20.41 -31.25 -20.32
CA VAL A 67 -20.29 -32.03 -19.07
C VAL A 67 -21.13 -31.48 -17.93
N VAL A 68 -21.58 -32.35 -17.05
CA VAL A 68 -22.10 -32.02 -15.74
C VAL A 68 -21.04 -32.33 -14.71
N ILE A 69 -20.64 -31.35 -13.89
CA ILE A 69 -19.85 -31.59 -12.69
C ILE A 69 -20.80 -32.17 -11.63
N PRO A 70 -20.58 -33.43 -11.17
CA PRO A 70 -21.44 -34.07 -10.19
C PRO A 70 -21.69 -33.23 -8.95
N ARG A 71 -20.63 -32.68 -8.36
CA ARG A 71 -20.74 -31.90 -7.13
C ARG A 71 -19.62 -30.87 -6.97
N ILE A 72 -19.99 -29.72 -6.44
CA ILE A 72 -19.09 -28.66 -6.00
C ILE A 72 -19.48 -28.28 -4.57
N TYR A 73 -18.56 -28.29 -3.61
CA TYR A 73 -18.91 -28.00 -2.21
C TYR A 73 -17.74 -27.47 -1.39
N LEU A 74 -18.05 -26.67 -0.35
CA LEU A 74 -17.07 -26.23 0.65
C LEU A 74 -16.82 -27.35 1.67
N THR A 75 -15.56 -27.63 2.02
CA THR A 75 -15.21 -28.66 3.02
C THR A 75 -15.95 -28.43 4.34
N ASN A 76 -16.04 -27.18 4.80
CA ASN A 76 -16.75 -26.84 6.04
C ASN A 76 -18.26 -26.58 5.87
N GLY A 77 -18.79 -26.65 4.65
CA GLY A 77 -20.22 -26.45 4.35
C GLY A 77 -20.79 -25.16 4.97
N GLU A 78 -21.92 -25.28 5.67
CA GLU A 78 -22.57 -24.17 6.38
C GLU A 78 -21.72 -23.52 7.49
N SER A 79 -20.72 -24.23 8.01
CA SER A 79 -19.82 -23.72 9.04
C SER A 79 -18.66 -22.91 8.46
N SER A 80 -18.55 -22.84 7.13
CA SER A 80 -17.53 -22.03 6.47
C SER A 80 -17.78 -20.54 6.69
N LEU A 81 -16.71 -19.78 6.93
CA LEU A 81 -16.76 -18.32 6.82
C LEU A 81 -16.73 -17.86 5.36
N PHE A 82 -16.27 -18.71 4.44
CA PHE A 82 -16.35 -18.45 3.01
C PHE A 82 -17.78 -18.69 2.50
N LYS A 83 -18.18 -17.83 1.58
CA LYS A 83 -19.44 -17.88 0.85
C LYS A 83 -19.10 -17.98 -0.61
N ILE A 84 -19.71 -18.95 -1.29
CA ILE A 84 -19.50 -19.15 -2.71
C ILE A 84 -20.81 -19.01 -3.49
N ASN A 85 -20.67 -18.51 -4.72
CA ASN A 85 -21.73 -18.49 -5.70
C ASN A 85 -21.21 -19.17 -6.98
N VAL A 86 -21.83 -20.26 -7.38
CA VAL A 86 -21.47 -21.08 -8.53
C VAL A 86 -22.43 -20.76 -9.67
N ASP A 87 -21.91 -20.14 -10.72
CA ASP A 87 -22.66 -19.77 -11.93
C ASP A 87 -24.02 -19.08 -11.66
N GLY A 88 -24.03 -18.16 -10.69
CA GLY A 88 -25.20 -17.38 -10.29
C GLY A 88 -25.97 -17.96 -9.09
N MET A 89 -25.70 -19.19 -8.67
CA MET A 89 -26.37 -19.84 -7.52
C MET A 89 -25.53 -19.70 -6.26
N ALA A 90 -26.09 -19.10 -5.19
CA ALA A 90 -25.42 -19.00 -3.89
C ALA A 90 -25.69 -20.24 -3.02
N GLY A 91 -24.69 -20.70 -2.28
CA GLY A 91 -24.77 -21.92 -1.48
C GLY A 91 -23.40 -22.41 -1.03
N TYR A 92 -23.36 -23.61 -0.47
CA TYR A 92 -22.15 -24.28 0.04
C TYR A 92 -21.99 -25.69 -0.52
N ASP A 93 -23.02 -26.22 -1.17
CA ASP A 93 -23.08 -27.54 -1.78
C ASP A 93 -23.98 -27.44 -3.01
N PHE A 94 -23.45 -27.87 -4.15
CA PHE A 94 -24.06 -27.73 -5.45
C PHE A 94 -23.93 -29.03 -6.19
N GLU A 95 -25.04 -29.50 -6.76
CA GLU A 95 -25.07 -30.73 -7.52
C GLU A 95 -25.41 -30.44 -8.98
N ASN A 96 -24.88 -31.29 -9.86
CA ASN A 96 -25.21 -31.33 -11.27
C ASN A 96 -25.00 -29.99 -12.01
N ILE A 97 -23.80 -29.42 -11.90
CA ILE A 97 -23.45 -28.15 -12.54
C ILE A 97 -23.03 -28.37 -13.99
N ALA A 98 -23.83 -27.85 -14.93
CA ALA A 98 -23.59 -27.99 -16.35
C ALA A 98 -22.51 -27.01 -16.86
N VAL A 99 -21.54 -27.52 -17.63
CA VAL A 99 -20.49 -26.75 -18.29
C VAL A 99 -20.37 -27.24 -19.74
N ARG A 100 -20.45 -26.33 -20.70
CA ARG A 100 -20.36 -26.70 -22.11
C ARG A 100 -18.95 -27.10 -22.50
N LYS A 101 -18.84 -27.79 -23.64
CA LYS A 101 -17.59 -28.08 -24.34
C LYS A 101 -16.77 -26.82 -24.53
N ASP A 102 -15.48 -26.89 -24.19
CA ASP A 102 -14.51 -25.80 -24.33
C ASP A 102 -14.97 -24.48 -23.68
N ASP A 103 -15.85 -24.58 -22.68
CA ASP A 103 -16.46 -23.45 -21.99
C ASP A 103 -16.00 -23.40 -20.53
N SER A 104 -16.38 -22.33 -19.85
CA SER A 104 -16.03 -22.08 -18.46
C SER A 104 -17.19 -21.54 -17.67
N ILE A 105 -17.18 -21.84 -16.37
CA ILE A 105 -18.08 -21.22 -15.39
C ILE A 105 -17.28 -20.40 -14.39
N PHE A 106 -17.96 -19.47 -13.72
CA PHE A 106 -17.38 -18.65 -12.67
C PHE A 106 -17.89 -19.10 -11.29
N ILE A 107 -16.97 -19.15 -10.34
CA ILE A 107 -17.29 -19.14 -8.92
C ILE A 107 -16.88 -17.79 -8.34
N PHE A 108 -17.83 -17.12 -7.70
CA PHE A 108 -17.56 -15.93 -6.91
C PHE A 108 -17.39 -16.33 -5.44
N VAL A 109 -16.30 -15.88 -4.82
CA VAL A 109 -15.91 -16.24 -3.45
C VAL A 109 -15.82 -14.96 -2.62
N GLU A 110 -16.44 -14.97 -1.45
CA GLU A 110 -16.35 -13.92 -0.43
C GLU A 110 -16.10 -14.59 0.93
N ILE A 111 -15.52 -13.88 1.89
CA ILE A 111 -15.46 -14.30 3.29
C ILE A 111 -16.13 -13.26 4.17
N GLY A 112 -16.84 -13.70 5.21
CA GLY A 112 -17.39 -12.80 6.23
C GLY A 112 -17.13 -13.34 7.63
N ALA A 113 -16.56 -12.52 8.50
CA ALA A 113 -16.30 -12.89 9.88
C ALA A 113 -17.34 -12.28 10.82
N GLY A 114 -17.76 -13.06 11.83
CA GLY A 114 -18.45 -12.53 12.99
C GLY A 114 -17.44 -11.97 14.00
N GLU A 115 -17.50 -12.46 15.24
CA GLU A 115 -16.52 -12.11 16.26
C GLU A 115 -15.19 -12.86 16.05
N VAL A 116 -14.09 -12.14 15.90
CA VAL A 116 -12.73 -12.69 15.83
C VAL A 116 -12.14 -12.72 17.23
N ILE A 117 -11.85 -13.91 17.75
CA ILE A 117 -11.29 -14.09 19.10
C ILE A 117 -9.76 -13.97 19.10
N ASN A 118 -9.10 -14.46 18.05
CA ASN A 118 -7.66 -14.44 17.88
C ASN A 118 -7.30 -14.12 16.43
N ASN A 119 -6.21 -13.39 16.24
CA ASN A 119 -5.67 -13.20 14.91
C ASN A 119 -5.16 -14.54 14.39
N SER A 120 -5.65 -15.01 13.24
CA SER A 120 -5.37 -16.35 12.75
C SER A 120 -5.59 -16.49 11.25
N LEU A 121 -4.87 -17.42 10.63
CA LEU A 121 -5.15 -17.84 9.27
C LEU A 121 -6.38 -18.76 9.29
N TYR A 122 -7.38 -18.44 8.49
CA TYR A 122 -8.56 -19.26 8.24
C TYR A 122 -8.45 -19.91 6.87
N GLU A 123 -8.64 -21.22 6.83
CA GLU A 123 -8.50 -22.05 5.63
C GLU A 123 -9.78 -22.85 5.38
N ASP A 124 -10.14 -22.99 4.11
CA ASP A 124 -11.17 -23.92 3.64
C ASP A 124 -10.84 -24.36 2.21
N GLU A 125 -11.61 -25.29 1.65
CA GLU A 125 -11.39 -25.79 0.30
C GLU A 125 -12.72 -25.85 -0.46
N ILE A 126 -12.70 -25.42 -1.72
CA ILE A 126 -13.78 -25.72 -2.67
C ILE A 126 -13.42 -27.04 -3.33
N ASN A 127 -14.22 -28.08 -3.09
CA ASN A 127 -14.05 -29.41 -3.65
C ASN A 127 -14.87 -29.55 -4.93
N PHE A 128 -14.31 -30.28 -5.88
CA PHE A 128 -14.90 -30.62 -7.16
C PHE A 128 -14.86 -32.13 -7.32
N GLU A 129 -16.03 -32.78 -7.30
CA GLU A 129 -16.15 -34.21 -7.55
C GLU A 129 -16.44 -34.44 -9.03
N THR A 130 -15.61 -35.25 -9.67
CA THR A 130 -15.83 -35.80 -11.01
C THR A 130 -15.97 -37.32 -10.91
N THR A 131 -16.35 -37.99 -12.00
CA THR A 131 -16.54 -39.45 -12.00
C THR A 131 -15.28 -40.22 -11.60
N ASN A 132 -14.08 -39.69 -11.92
CA ASN A 132 -12.81 -40.39 -11.71
C ASN A 132 -11.84 -39.67 -10.76
N ALA A 133 -12.13 -38.44 -10.33
CA ALA A 133 -11.20 -37.64 -9.54
C ALA A 133 -11.92 -36.64 -8.63
N ASN A 134 -11.28 -36.34 -7.50
CA ASN A 134 -11.62 -35.20 -6.65
C ASN A 134 -10.49 -34.18 -6.75
N GLN A 135 -10.85 -32.94 -7.08
CA GLN A 135 -9.94 -31.81 -7.13
C GLN A 135 -10.39 -30.77 -6.12
N HIS A 136 -9.47 -29.92 -5.67
CA HIS A 136 -9.81 -28.82 -4.78
C HIS A 136 -9.05 -27.55 -5.16
N VAL A 137 -9.63 -26.42 -4.77
CA VAL A 137 -8.97 -25.12 -4.75
C VAL A 137 -8.95 -24.65 -3.31
N LYS A 138 -7.77 -24.29 -2.81
CA LYS A 138 -7.59 -23.81 -1.43
C LYS A 138 -8.07 -22.38 -1.30
N LEU A 139 -8.74 -22.07 -0.20
CA LEU A 139 -9.15 -20.73 0.19
C LEU A 139 -8.39 -20.34 1.46
N LEU A 140 -7.73 -19.18 1.43
CA LEU A 140 -6.95 -18.67 2.55
C LEU A 140 -7.33 -17.21 2.83
N SER A 141 -7.55 -16.87 4.10
CA SER A 141 -7.76 -15.49 4.54
C SER A 141 -7.28 -15.31 5.98
N TYR A 142 -6.74 -14.14 6.32
CA TYR A 142 -6.32 -13.83 7.69
C TYR A 142 -7.45 -13.12 8.45
N LEU A 143 -7.81 -13.62 9.62
CA LEU A 143 -8.73 -12.96 10.53
C LEU A 143 -7.94 -12.07 11.49
N GLU A 144 -8.34 -10.82 11.64
CA GLU A 144 -7.67 -9.84 12.49
C GLU A 144 -8.66 -9.13 13.41
N LYS A 145 -8.29 -9.01 14.69
CA LYS A 145 -9.06 -8.26 15.68
C LYS A 145 -9.00 -6.77 15.42
N ALA A 146 -10.15 -6.10 15.40
CA ALA A 146 -10.21 -4.65 15.18
C ALA A 146 -11.22 -3.91 16.06
N ILE A 147 -10.85 -2.68 16.44
CA ILE A 147 -11.72 -1.68 17.07
C ILE A 147 -12.05 -0.60 16.04
N PHE A 148 -13.34 -0.35 15.84
CA PHE A 148 -13.85 0.65 14.90
C PHE A 148 -14.14 1.98 15.60
N HIS A 149 -13.48 3.05 15.16
CA HIS A 149 -13.69 4.42 15.65
C HIS A 149 -14.58 5.17 14.65
N THR A 150 -15.81 5.49 15.05
CA THR A 150 -16.83 6.15 14.22
C THR A 150 -17.17 7.54 14.75
N GLU A 151 -17.70 8.43 13.90
CA GLU A 151 -17.83 9.88 14.18
C GLU A 151 -18.65 10.22 15.43
N ASP A 152 -19.46 9.29 15.92
CA ASP A 152 -20.32 9.50 17.09
C ASP A 152 -19.55 9.59 18.41
N GLN A 153 -18.29 9.14 18.46
CA GLN A 153 -17.50 9.08 19.70
C GLN A 153 -16.05 9.56 19.46
N PRO A 154 -15.64 10.73 19.99
CA PRO A 154 -14.24 11.13 19.92
C PRO A 154 -13.36 10.13 20.67
N ILE A 155 -12.18 9.85 20.12
CA ILE A 155 -11.21 8.88 20.67
C ILE A 155 -10.76 9.32 22.08
N GLY A 156 -10.60 10.63 22.30
CA GLY A 156 -10.11 11.18 23.57
C GLY A 156 -8.63 10.82 23.80
N SER A 157 -8.22 10.60 25.05
CA SER A 157 -6.88 10.09 25.35
C SER A 157 -6.88 8.56 25.42
N GLN A 158 -5.99 7.89 24.69
CA GLN A 158 -5.96 6.43 24.56
C GLN A 158 -4.53 5.88 24.54
N ASN A 159 -4.43 4.58 24.85
CA ASN A 159 -3.23 3.78 24.62
C ASN A 159 -3.62 2.59 23.74
N TRP A 160 -2.97 2.46 22.59
CA TRP A 160 -3.18 1.38 21.63
C TRP A 160 -1.96 0.47 21.62
N ASP A 161 -2.21 -0.83 21.55
CA ASP A 161 -1.19 -1.87 21.46
C ASP A 161 -1.47 -2.79 20.26
N SER A 162 -0.67 -3.83 20.09
CA SER A 162 -0.81 -4.75 18.95
C SER A 162 -1.87 -5.83 19.17
N GLU A 163 -2.61 -5.81 20.29
CA GLU A 163 -3.69 -6.76 20.51
C GLU A 163 -4.87 -6.49 19.57
N TRP A 164 -5.12 -5.21 19.28
CA TRP A 164 -6.19 -4.76 18.41
C TRP A 164 -5.66 -3.87 17.28
N SER A 165 -6.11 -4.13 16.07
CA SER A 165 -6.05 -3.14 15.02
C SER A 165 -7.08 -2.03 15.28
N HIS A 166 -6.79 -0.81 14.82
CA HIS A 166 -7.71 0.32 14.97
C HIS A 166 -8.15 0.80 13.60
N VAL A 167 -9.46 0.82 13.34
CA VAL A 167 -10.01 1.26 12.04
C VAL A 167 -10.76 2.56 12.23
N ILE A 168 -10.29 3.61 11.56
CA ILE A 168 -10.78 4.98 11.70
C ILE A 168 -11.76 5.29 10.57
N PHE A 169 -12.97 5.68 10.93
CA PHE A 169 -14.01 6.16 10.02
C PHE A 169 -14.27 7.65 10.21
N GLY A 170 -14.44 8.35 9.10
CA GLY A 170 -14.77 9.78 9.09
C GLY A 170 -13.69 10.61 9.78
N ASN A 171 -14.10 11.70 10.42
CA ASN A 171 -13.19 12.60 11.14
C ASN A 171 -13.12 12.25 12.62
N GLN A 172 -11.99 11.70 13.05
CA GLN A 172 -11.73 11.39 14.45
C GLN A 172 -10.79 12.39 15.09
N THR A 173 -11.00 12.63 16.39
CA THR A 173 -10.14 13.48 17.21
C THR A 173 -9.66 12.73 18.43
N ALA A 174 -8.36 12.74 18.65
CA ALA A 174 -7.71 12.27 19.87
C ALA A 174 -7.06 13.45 20.61
N GLU A 175 -7.02 13.34 21.94
CA GLU A 175 -6.32 14.29 22.81
C GLU A 175 -4.85 13.87 22.94
N ASN A 176 -4.57 12.80 23.69
CA ASN A 176 -3.25 12.19 23.79
C ASN A 176 -3.33 10.73 23.35
N LEU A 177 -2.64 10.37 22.28
CA LEU A 177 -2.68 9.05 21.69
C LEU A 177 -1.30 8.40 21.76
N ASN A 178 -1.17 7.36 22.58
CA ASN A 178 0.04 6.53 22.63
C ASN A 178 -0.19 5.25 21.84
N ILE A 179 0.75 4.89 20.97
CA ILE A 179 0.66 3.73 20.10
C ILE A 179 1.94 2.91 20.23
N GLY A 180 1.79 1.66 20.69
CA GLY A 180 2.89 0.75 20.95
C GLY A 180 3.37 -0.01 19.70
N PRO A 181 4.46 -0.81 19.82
CA PRO A 181 5.06 -1.51 18.69
C PRO A 181 4.10 -2.51 18.04
N GLY A 182 4.16 -2.61 16.71
CA GLY A 182 3.36 -3.56 15.93
C GLY A 182 1.87 -3.24 15.82
N THR A 183 1.39 -2.13 16.41
CA THR A 183 0.01 -1.69 16.25
C THR A 183 -0.27 -1.29 14.79
N LYS A 184 -1.44 -1.68 14.29
CA LYS A 184 -1.93 -1.29 12.98
C LYS A 184 -3.11 -0.34 13.11
N VAL A 185 -3.02 0.78 12.40
CA VAL A 185 -4.05 1.81 12.31
C VAL A 185 -4.48 1.90 10.86
N TYR A 186 -5.71 1.50 10.61
CA TYR A 186 -6.34 1.51 9.31
C TYR A 186 -7.26 2.72 9.19
N PHE A 187 -7.33 3.30 8.00
CA PHE A 187 -8.21 4.40 7.69
C PHE A 187 -9.19 3.99 6.60
N HIS A 188 -10.47 4.19 6.87
CA HIS A 188 -11.49 4.12 5.84
C HIS A 188 -11.36 5.29 4.86
N ASN A 189 -12.00 5.16 3.69
CA ASN A 189 -11.95 6.17 2.65
C ASN A 189 -12.27 7.58 3.18
N ALA A 190 -11.38 8.54 2.86
CA ALA A 190 -11.42 9.94 3.30
C ALA A 190 -11.38 10.20 4.82
N ALA A 191 -11.07 9.20 5.65
CA ALA A 191 -10.97 9.37 7.09
C ALA A 191 -9.77 10.24 7.51
N ASN A 192 -9.93 10.98 8.60
CA ASN A 192 -8.90 11.86 9.17
C ASN A 192 -8.72 11.57 10.66
N LEU A 193 -7.47 11.63 11.13
CA LEU A 193 -7.14 11.59 12.56
C LEU A 193 -6.55 12.93 12.97
N THR A 194 -7.27 13.67 13.81
CA THR A 194 -6.83 14.94 14.38
C THR A 194 -6.28 14.72 15.78
N ILE A 195 -5.12 15.29 16.08
CA ILE A 195 -4.45 15.18 17.37
C ILE A 195 -4.42 16.58 18.02
N ASN A 196 -5.15 16.75 19.11
CA ASN A 196 -5.22 18.01 19.85
C ASN A 196 -4.05 18.19 20.83
N GLY A 197 -3.59 17.12 21.48
CA GLY A 197 -2.57 17.14 22.52
C GLY A 197 -1.24 16.54 22.05
N SER A 198 -1.14 15.22 22.02
CA SER A 198 0.09 14.52 21.59
C SER A 198 -0.19 13.22 20.85
N LEU A 199 0.64 12.92 19.85
CA LEU A 199 0.73 11.62 19.22
C LEU A 199 2.10 11.03 19.53
N ASN A 200 2.12 9.94 20.29
CA ASN A 200 3.35 9.24 20.68
C ASN A 200 3.34 7.83 20.10
N VAL A 201 4.07 7.63 19.01
CA VAL A 201 4.19 6.35 18.31
C VAL A 201 5.56 5.76 18.62
N VAL A 202 5.57 4.57 19.24
CA VAL A 202 6.78 3.88 19.69
C VAL A 202 6.85 2.51 19.06
N GLY A 203 7.34 2.43 17.82
CA GLY A 203 7.65 1.17 17.15
C GLY A 203 9.06 0.65 17.47
N ASN A 204 9.43 -0.47 16.82
CA ASN A 204 10.82 -0.91 16.71
C ASN A 204 11.09 -1.51 15.31
N LEU A 205 12.35 -1.83 15.02
CA LEU A 205 12.77 -2.34 13.71
C LEU A 205 11.94 -3.55 13.25
N ASP A 206 11.65 -4.48 14.15
CA ASP A 206 10.90 -5.71 13.86
C ASP A 206 9.39 -5.51 13.89
N ASN A 207 8.90 -4.55 14.70
CA ASN A 207 7.47 -4.30 14.94
C ASN A 207 7.17 -2.81 14.77
N LYS A 208 7.17 -2.37 13.50
CA LYS A 208 6.82 -1.00 13.14
C LYS A 208 5.32 -0.75 13.35
N VAL A 209 4.94 0.48 13.69
CA VAL A 209 3.53 0.89 13.71
C VAL A 209 3.10 1.24 12.29
N ILE A 210 1.95 0.77 11.83
CA ILE A 210 1.52 0.92 10.45
C ILE A 210 0.26 1.77 10.38
N PHE A 211 0.29 2.84 9.57
CA PHE A 211 -0.84 3.67 9.18
C PHE A 211 -1.10 3.51 7.68
N ARG A 212 -2.24 2.93 7.31
CA ARG A 212 -2.61 2.67 5.90
C ARG A 212 -4.12 2.60 5.70
N THR A 213 -4.58 2.40 4.47
CA THR A 213 -6.00 2.13 4.20
C THR A 213 -6.45 0.79 4.80
N ASP A 214 -7.73 0.73 5.18
CA ASP A 214 -8.44 -0.50 5.57
C ASP A 214 -8.72 -1.46 4.39
N ARG A 215 -8.45 -1.03 3.15
CA ARG A 215 -8.44 -1.93 1.99
C ARG A 215 -7.20 -2.83 2.02
N MET A 216 -7.45 -4.12 1.88
CA MET A 216 -6.44 -5.15 2.07
C MET A 216 -5.80 -5.66 0.78
N ASP A 217 -6.34 -5.27 -0.38
CA ASP A 217 -5.81 -5.68 -1.66
C ASP A 217 -4.47 -4.98 -1.97
N ASP A 218 -3.56 -5.73 -2.60
CA ASP A 218 -2.19 -5.28 -2.93
C ASP A 218 -2.18 -3.98 -3.75
N ARG A 219 -3.19 -3.82 -4.62
CA ARG A 219 -3.31 -2.63 -5.47
C ARG A 219 -3.62 -1.39 -4.61
N SER A 220 -4.60 -1.48 -3.71
CA SER A 220 -5.00 -0.38 -2.83
C SER A 220 -3.90 0.02 -1.85
N ASP A 221 -3.15 -0.96 -1.31
CA ASP A 221 -2.10 -0.68 -0.32
C ASP A 221 -0.93 0.14 -0.87
N SER A 222 -0.74 0.07 -2.19
CA SER A 222 0.26 0.88 -2.84
C SER A 222 -0.26 2.31 -3.07
N ILE A 223 -1.50 2.52 -3.54
CA ILE A 223 -1.98 3.79 -4.14
C ILE A 223 -2.18 4.96 -3.16
N PRO A 224 -2.00 6.22 -3.63
CA PRO A 224 -2.23 7.41 -2.81
C PRO A 224 -3.73 7.74 -2.74
N ASN A 225 -4.08 8.72 -1.89
CA ASN A 225 -5.43 9.26 -1.77
C ASN A 225 -6.50 8.23 -1.34
N THR A 226 -6.12 7.20 -0.59
CA THR A 226 -7.05 6.19 -0.06
C THR A 226 -7.67 6.60 1.27
N TRP A 227 -7.04 7.54 1.98
CA TRP A 227 -7.55 8.18 3.19
C TRP A 227 -7.10 9.64 3.27
N GLY A 228 -7.57 10.39 4.27
CA GLY A 228 -7.33 11.82 4.39
C GLY A 228 -5.95 12.16 4.91
N LYS A 229 -5.82 12.33 6.24
CA LYS A 229 -4.56 12.72 6.90
C LYS A 229 -4.51 12.47 8.40
N ILE A 230 -3.29 12.45 8.94
CA ILE A 230 -3.03 12.63 10.37
C ILE A 230 -2.67 14.10 10.58
N HIS A 231 -3.48 14.84 11.35
CA HIS A 231 -3.33 16.29 11.57
C HIS A 231 -2.94 16.59 13.01
N LEU A 232 -1.73 17.10 13.20
CA LEU A 232 -1.24 17.63 14.47
C LEU A 232 -1.65 19.11 14.58
N LYS A 233 -2.51 19.41 15.56
CA LYS A 233 -3.06 20.74 15.79
C LYS A 233 -2.06 21.69 16.48
N PRO A 234 -2.31 23.01 16.44
CA PRO A 234 -1.48 24.00 17.13
C PRO A 234 -1.20 23.66 18.59
N ASN A 235 0.05 23.82 18.99
CA ASN A 235 0.59 23.53 20.33
C ASN A 235 0.61 22.04 20.71
N SER A 236 0.33 21.13 19.79
CA SER A 236 0.57 19.71 20.03
C SER A 236 2.07 19.40 20.02
N ASN A 237 2.47 18.39 20.80
CA ASN A 237 3.85 17.90 20.88
C ASN A 237 3.84 16.39 20.66
N SER A 238 4.40 15.95 19.54
CA SER A 238 4.28 14.57 19.08
C SER A 238 5.64 13.95 18.78
N SER A 239 5.74 12.64 18.99
CA SER A 239 6.91 11.84 18.69
C SER A 239 6.52 10.60 17.89
N ILE A 240 7.24 10.32 16.80
CA ILE A 240 7.01 9.16 15.95
C ILE A 240 8.31 8.42 15.70
N GLU A 241 8.39 7.18 16.16
CA GLU A 241 9.55 6.32 15.96
C GLU A 241 9.12 4.95 15.39
N TYR A 242 9.85 4.47 14.36
CA TYR A 242 9.59 3.19 13.68
C TYR A 242 8.13 3.04 13.22
N ALA A 243 7.65 4.01 12.44
CA ALA A 243 6.33 3.97 11.81
C ALA A 243 6.40 3.87 10.29
N ILE A 244 5.36 3.31 9.67
CA ILE A 244 5.08 3.39 8.24
C ILE A 244 3.75 4.13 8.08
N ILE A 245 3.77 5.29 7.43
CA ILE A 245 2.58 6.10 7.13
C ILE A 245 2.44 6.15 5.61
N LYS A 246 1.38 5.55 5.07
CA LYS A 246 1.24 5.45 3.61
C LYS A 246 -0.17 5.52 3.06
N GLY A 247 -0.28 5.98 1.81
CA GLY A 247 -1.53 5.97 1.05
C GLY A 247 -2.48 7.14 1.30
N GLY A 248 -2.11 8.10 2.15
CA GLY A 248 -2.97 9.23 2.51
C GLY A 248 -3.09 10.27 1.39
N ASN A 249 -4.02 11.21 1.56
CA ASN A 249 -4.01 12.43 0.77
C ASN A 249 -2.84 13.32 1.22
N ARG A 250 -2.72 13.51 2.54
CA ARG A 250 -1.51 13.99 3.20
C ARG A 250 -1.11 12.98 4.25
N GLY A 251 0.14 12.54 4.29
CA GLY A 251 0.58 11.58 5.31
C GLY A 251 0.51 12.19 6.71
N LEU A 252 1.25 13.28 6.91
CA LEU A 252 1.27 14.08 8.12
C LEU A 252 1.01 15.56 7.79
N GLU A 253 0.07 16.17 8.49
CA GLU A 253 -0.11 17.63 8.51
C GLU A 253 0.25 18.19 9.88
N VAL A 254 1.22 19.09 9.93
CA VAL A 254 1.77 19.70 11.15
C VAL A 254 1.49 21.19 11.14
N GLU A 255 0.55 21.64 11.98
CA GLU A 255 0.10 23.03 12.04
C GLU A 255 0.52 23.67 13.36
N ASN A 256 1.50 24.58 13.34
CA ASN A 256 2.04 25.28 14.53
C ASN A 256 2.30 24.33 15.72
N ALA A 257 2.95 23.19 15.44
CA ALA A 257 3.13 22.09 16.37
C ALA A 257 4.57 21.56 16.35
N ASP A 258 4.93 20.83 17.41
CA ASP A 258 6.22 20.15 17.53
C ASP A 258 6.12 18.69 17.10
N LEU A 259 7.02 18.25 16.23
CA LEU A 259 7.13 16.86 15.80
C LEU A 259 8.59 16.38 15.83
N ASP A 260 8.87 15.40 16.67
CA ASP A 260 10.08 14.59 16.60
C ASP A 260 9.77 13.29 15.85
N ILE A 261 10.30 13.11 14.64
CA ILE A 261 10.08 11.89 13.86
C ILE A 261 11.42 11.25 13.49
N LYS A 262 11.55 9.95 13.75
CA LYS A 262 12.77 9.20 13.43
C LYS A 262 12.54 7.76 13.00
N ASN A 263 13.49 7.22 12.25
CA ASN A 263 13.51 5.83 11.79
C ASN A 263 12.18 5.37 11.15
N SER A 264 11.54 6.27 10.40
CA SER A 264 10.16 6.11 9.94
C SER A 264 10.02 6.37 8.44
N PHE A 265 8.93 5.85 7.88
CA PHE A 265 8.62 5.85 6.46
C PHE A 265 7.33 6.62 6.22
N VAL A 266 7.36 7.59 5.30
CA VAL A 266 6.18 8.34 4.86
C VAL A 266 6.06 8.23 3.35
N LEU A 267 5.18 7.36 2.87
CA LEU A 267 5.24 6.83 1.50
C LEU A 267 3.91 7.00 0.77
N ASN A 268 3.98 7.18 -0.55
CA ASN A 268 2.84 6.99 -1.44
C ASN A 268 1.62 7.85 -1.04
N ASN A 269 1.82 9.15 -0.79
CA ASN A 269 0.73 10.09 -0.46
C ASN A 269 0.33 10.92 -1.69
N GLU A 270 -0.87 11.52 -1.70
CA GLU A 270 -1.33 12.32 -2.85
C GLU A 270 -0.67 13.68 -2.90
N GLU A 271 -1.11 14.65 -2.09
CA GLU A 271 -0.56 16.00 -2.10
C GLU A 271 0.86 15.98 -1.52
N PHE A 272 0.98 15.56 -0.25
CA PHE A 272 2.23 15.65 0.49
C PHE A 272 2.48 14.42 1.38
N GLY A 273 3.73 13.99 1.47
CA GLY A 273 4.14 13.08 2.53
C GLY A 273 4.03 13.77 3.89
N ILE A 274 4.78 14.86 4.07
CA ILE A 274 4.73 15.73 5.24
C ILE A 274 4.40 17.15 4.80
N TYR A 275 3.35 17.73 5.34
CA TYR A 275 2.98 19.12 5.14
C TYR A 275 3.05 19.87 6.47
N SER A 276 4.02 20.76 6.61
CA SER A 276 4.18 21.62 7.78
C SER A 276 3.85 23.06 7.44
N HIS A 277 3.02 23.71 8.26
CA HIS A 277 2.69 25.13 8.07
C HIS A 277 2.53 25.89 9.39
N GLY A 278 2.79 27.19 9.32
CA GLY A 278 2.72 28.10 10.45
C GLY A 278 4.06 28.30 11.14
N ASN A 279 4.38 29.55 11.46
CA ASN A 279 5.70 29.99 11.94
C ASN A 279 6.14 29.37 13.29
N LEU A 280 5.24 28.69 14.01
CA LEU A 280 5.54 28.01 15.27
C LEU A 280 5.74 26.50 15.10
N SER A 281 5.68 25.97 13.87
CA SER A 281 5.95 24.56 13.61
C SER A 281 7.43 24.26 13.79
N ASN A 282 7.75 23.21 14.55
CA ASN A 282 9.10 22.70 14.72
C ASN A 282 9.14 21.22 14.37
N ILE A 283 10.01 20.82 13.43
CA ILE A 283 10.17 19.40 13.09
C ILE A 283 11.64 19.01 13.16
N ASN A 284 11.93 17.97 13.96
CA ASN A 284 13.20 17.27 13.93
C ASN A 284 13.00 15.92 13.24
N GLY A 285 13.64 15.73 12.09
CA GLY A 285 13.53 14.52 11.28
C GLY A 285 14.85 13.78 11.19
N ASN A 286 14.94 12.55 11.68
CA ASN A 286 16.19 11.77 11.65
C ASN A 286 15.97 10.41 11.00
N ASN A 287 16.84 9.99 10.07
CA ASN A 287 16.73 8.67 9.41
C ASN A 287 15.34 8.43 8.79
N LEU A 288 14.79 9.42 8.07
CA LEU A 288 13.47 9.30 7.45
C LEU A 288 13.57 8.82 6.01
N VAL A 289 12.59 8.05 5.58
CA VAL A 289 12.37 7.73 4.17
C VAL A 289 11.04 8.33 3.75
N VAL A 290 11.07 9.30 2.84
CA VAL A 290 9.87 9.94 2.31
C VAL A 290 9.89 9.81 0.79
N ASN A 291 8.80 9.31 0.21
CA ASN A 291 8.74 9.06 -1.24
C ASN A 291 7.32 9.11 -1.81
N ASN A 292 7.26 9.34 -3.13
CA ASN A 292 6.10 9.18 -3.97
C ASN A 292 4.88 10.05 -3.56
N SER A 293 5.02 11.36 -3.72
CA SER A 293 3.90 12.31 -3.61
C SER A 293 3.70 13.13 -4.87
N ASN A 294 2.45 13.32 -5.30
CA ASN A 294 2.10 14.02 -6.53
C ASN A 294 2.63 15.46 -6.53
N GLN A 295 2.47 16.21 -5.43
CA GLN A 295 3.03 17.56 -5.35
C GLN A 295 4.45 17.57 -4.79
N ALA A 296 4.62 17.21 -3.51
CA ALA A 296 5.94 17.18 -2.89
C ALA A 296 6.05 16.12 -1.79
N SER A 297 7.22 15.50 -1.63
CA SER A 297 7.44 14.57 -0.51
C SER A 297 7.38 15.30 0.84
N ILE A 298 8.01 16.47 0.94
CA ILE A 298 7.88 17.37 2.07
C ILE A 298 7.54 18.77 1.58
N LYS A 299 6.56 19.40 2.20
CA LYS A 299 6.26 20.82 2.02
C LYS A 299 6.33 21.54 3.37
N ILE A 300 7.07 22.65 3.40
CA ILE A 300 7.22 23.50 4.58
C ILE A 300 6.80 24.94 4.29
N GLU A 301 5.98 25.50 5.16
CA GLU A 301 5.44 26.86 5.07
C GLU A 301 5.60 27.63 6.40
N GLY A 302 6.83 28.03 6.69
CA GLY A 302 7.20 28.73 7.92
C GLY A 302 7.42 27.78 9.10
N GLY A 303 8.42 28.09 9.94
CA GLY A 303 8.79 27.27 11.08
C GLY A 303 10.29 27.01 11.18
N ASN A 304 10.67 26.06 12.03
CA ASN A 304 12.06 25.66 12.26
C ASN A 304 12.25 24.15 12.05
N TYR A 305 13.29 23.78 11.31
CA TYR A 305 13.45 22.41 10.81
C TYR A 305 14.88 21.90 11.00
N ASP A 306 15.08 20.71 11.55
CA ASP A 306 16.37 20.01 11.54
C ASP A 306 16.18 18.59 11.01
N PHE A 307 16.60 18.37 9.76
CA PHE A 307 16.53 17.07 9.11
C PHE A 307 17.93 16.50 8.89
N ARG A 308 18.17 15.27 9.36
CA ARG A 308 19.48 14.62 9.28
C ARG A 308 19.38 13.20 8.81
N HIS A 309 20.26 12.81 7.88
CA HIS A 309 20.27 11.47 7.31
C HIS A 309 18.88 11.06 6.79
N CYS A 310 18.17 11.96 6.11
CA CYS A 310 16.87 11.64 5.53
C CYS A 310 17.03 11.35 4.04
N THR A 311 16.35 10.32 3.55
CA THR A 311 16.16 10.08 2.11
C THR A 311 14.80 10.63 1.72
N ILE A 312 14.80 11.87 1.22
CA ILE A 312 13.60 12.60 0.79
C ILE A 312 13.55 12.50 -0.74
N ALA A 313 13.05 11.38 -1.23
CA ALA A 313 12.94 11.15 -2.65
C ALA A 313 11.56 11.53 -3.18
N ASN A 314 11.39 11.70 -4.50
CA ASN A 314 10.06 11.74 -5.09
C ASN A 314 10.02 11.14 -6.50
N PHE A 315 9.58 9.88 -6.59
CA PHE A 315 9.46 9.14 -7.85
C PHE A 315 8.01 8.94 -8.31
N HIS A 316 7.08 9.72 -7.75
CA HIS A 316 5.66 9.63 -8.07
C HIS A 316 5.43 9.66 -9.59
N ASN A 317 4.67 8.68 -10.09
CA ASN A 317 4.42 8.49 -11.52
C ASN A 317 3.03 7.92 -11.83
N ILE A 318 2.10 8.00 -10.88
CA ILE A 318 0.76 7.41 -10.99
C ILE A 318 -0.26 8.51 -11.30
N GLY A 319 -1.07 8.28 -12.33
CA GLY A 319 -2.02 9.29 -12.81
C GLY A 319 -1.35 10.33 -13.72
N GLN A 320 -2.14 10.91 -14.63
CA GLN A 320 -1.69 11.97 -15.55
C GLN A 320 -1.62 13.35 -14.85
N GLY A 321 -1.49 13.38 -13.51
CA GLY A 321 -1.45 14.59 -12.72
C GLY A 321 -0.14 15.33 -12.93
N ALA A 322 -0.22 16.60 -13.34
CA ALA A 322 0.91 17.50 -13.50
C ALA A 322 1.34 18.11 -12.15
N GLY A 323 1.48 17.29 -11.10
CA GLY A 323 2.07 17.74 -9.86
C GLY A 323 3.57 18.00 -10.03
N ASP A 324 4.14 18.85 -9.17
CA ASP A 324 5.55 19.25 -9.28
C ASP A 324 6.51 18.06 -9.04
N ASN A 325 6.06 17.04 -8.31
CA ASN A 325 6.84 15.84 -7.97
C ASN A 325 8.21 16.15 -7.35
N VAL A 326 8.31 17.22 -6.57
CA VAL A 326 9.57 17.66 -5.94
C VAL A 326 9.81 16.92 -4.62
N SER A 327 11.07 16.80 -4.21
CA SER A 327 11.41 16.24 -2.90
C SER A 327 11.02 17.21 -1.78
N LEU A 328 11.39 18.48 -1.93
CA LEU A 328 11.16 19.51 -0.93
C LEU A 328 10.57 20.76 -1.58
N TRP A 329 9.42 21.20 -1.07
CA TRP A 329 8.83 22.49 -1.40
C TRP A 329 8.93 23.42 -0.18
N VAL A 330 9.65 24.52 -0.34
CA VAL A 330 9.82 25.53 0.70
C VAL A 330 9.07 26.81 0.33
N LYS A 331 8.24 27.29 1.26
CA LYS A 331 7.54 28.57 1.15
C LYS A 331 7.63 29.39 2.42
N GLY A 332 7.67 30.72 2.29
CA GLY A 332 7.68 31.63 3.43
C GLY A 332 9.00 31.66 4.21
N SER A 333 8.97 32.12 5.45
CA SER A 333 10.17 32.33 6.28
C SER A 333 10.48 31.11 7.14
N ASN A 334 11.55 30.39 6.79
CA ASN A 334 11.94 29.13 7.44
C ASN A 334 13.34 29.24 8.07
N SER A 335 13.58 28.53 9.17
CA SER A 335 14.90 28.42 9.80
C SER A 335 15.33 26.97 10.02
N GLY A 336 16.63 26.76 10.20
CA GLY A 336 17.20 25.45 10.54
C GLY A 336 18.02 24.87 9.39
N GLY A 337 17.94 23.56 9.12
CA GLY A 337 18.65 22.97 8.00
C GLY A 337 18.45 21.49 7.73
N PHE A 338 19.09 21.06 6.65
CA PHE A 338 19.09 19.72 6.11
C PHE A 338 20.52 19.24 5.95
N TYR A 339 20.84 18.10 6.56
CA TYR A 339 22.19 17.60 6.67
C TYR A 339 22.29 16.12 6.30
N ASN A 340 23.37 15.72 5.62
CA ASN A 340 23.64 14.32 5.26
C ASN A 340 22.44 13.63 4.57
N SER A 341 21.60 14.38 3.87
CA SER A 341 20.32 13.91 3.34
C SER A 341 20.35 13.79 1.82
N ILE A 342 19.38 13.09 1.25
CA ILE A 342 19.24 12.90 -0.19
C ILE A 342 17.93 13.55 -0.64
N PHE A 343 18.01 14.43 -1.62
CA PHE A 343 16.88 15.05 -2.33
C PHE A 343 16.98 14.65 -3.80
N TYR A 344 16.16 13.69 -4.20
CA TYR A 344 16.26 13.12 -5.54
C TYR A 344 14.89 12.66 -6.05
N GLY A 345 14.66 12.66 -7.35
CA GLY A 345 13.34 12.29 -7.85
C GLY A 345 13.21 12.52 -9.34
N ARG A 346 11.98 12.58 -9.83
CA ARG A 346 11.69 12.79 -11.26
C ARG A 346 11.74 14.26 -11.67
N ALA A 347 11.50 15.19 -10.74
CA ALA A 347 11.56 16.61 -11.00
C ALA A 347 12.95 17.03 -11.50
N MET A 348 13.01 18.11 -12.31
CA MET A 348 14.27 18.67 -12.79
C MET A 348 15.12 19.18 -11.61
N ASP A 349 14.49 19.96 -10.75
CA ASP A 349 15.03 20.39 -9.47
C ASP A 349 14.30 19.64 -8.35
N ALA A 350 15.02 18.96 -7.46
CA ALA A 350 14.40 18.27 -6.34
C ALA A 350 13.88 19.23 -5.26
N ILE A 351 14.38 20.46 -5.23
CA ILE A 351 14.00 21.49 -4.26
C ILE A 351 13.33 22.64 -5.00
N TYR A 352 12.09 22.94 -4.62
CA TYR A 352 11.34 24.08 -5.13
C TYR A 352 11.21 25.16 -4.06
N LEU A 353 11.60 26.39 -4.40
CA LEU A 353 11.53 27.55 -3.53
C LEU A 353 10.48 28.52 -4.06
N GLU A 354 9.42 28.74 -3.29
CA GLU A 354 8.32 29.66 -3.61
C GLU A 354 8.25 30.77 -2.56
N ASP A 355 8.67 31.99 -2.88
CA ASP A 355 8.73 33.09 -1.92
C ASP A 355 9.46 32.72 -0.59
N ALA A 356 10.46 31.85 -0.71
CA ALA A 356 11.22 31.34 0.43
C ALA A 356 12.17 32.41 0.99
N SER A 357 12.17 32.57 2.30
CA SER A 357 13.03 33.47 3.06
C SER A 357 13.46 32.81 4.38
N GLY A 358 14.31 33.50 5.15
CA GLY A 358 14.87 32.97 6.39
C GLY A 358 16.23 32.28 6.18
N ASN A 359 16.64 31.49 7.16
CA ASN A 359 17.98 30.91 7.25
C ASN A 359 17.90 29.37 7.27
N LEU A 360 17.66 28.77 6.11
CA LEU A 360 17.80 27.32 5.92
C LEU A 360 19.20 26.97 5.44
N ASN A 361 19.87 26.09 6.19
CA ASN A 361 21.17 25.56 5.84
C ASN A 361 21.03 24.22 5.12
N PHE A 362 21.83 23.99 4.08
CA PHE A 362 21.92 22.72 3.38
C PHE A 362 23.38 22.32 3.34
N ASN A 363 23.74 21.22 4.02
CA ASN A 363 25.13 20.79 4.10
C ASN A 363 25.31 19.27 3.97
N SER A 364 26.28 18.86 3.15
CA SER A 364 26.61 17.44 2.91
C SER A 364 25.42 16.62 2.39
N ASN A 365 24.60 17.20 1.53
CA ASN A 365 23.46 16.51 0.92
C ASN A 365 23.78 16.06 -0.51
N ILE A 366 23.06 15.06 -1.00
CA ILE A 366 22.88 14.82 -2.45
C ILE A 366 21.62 15.57 -2.88
N ILE A 367 21.71 16.40 -3.91
CA ILE A 367 20.58 17.18 -4.43
C ILE A 367 20.54 17.05 -5.95
N ARG A 368 19.41 16.59 -6.50
CA ARG A 368 19.14 16.67 -7.95
C ARG A 368 18.80 18.10 -8.35
N GLY A 369 19.45 18.58 -9.41
CA GLY A 369 19.30 19.92 -9.95
C GLY A 369 20.02 20.96 -9.09
N THR A 370 19.35 22.08 -8.86
CA THR A 370 19.92 23.22 -8.16
C THR A 370 19.80 23.10 -6.64
N ALA A 371 20.86 23.50 -5.93
CA ALA A 371 20.83 23.63 -4.48
C ALA A 371 20.63 25.10 -4.06
N PRO A 372 19.97 25.34 -2.91
CA PRO A 372 19.85 26.68 -2.33
C PRO A 372 21.21 27.28 -1.93
N ASN A 373 22.20 26.45 -1.55
CA ASN A 373 23.57 26.82 -1.21
C ASN A 373 24.56 25.77 -1.76
N ASN A 374 25.60 26.19 -2.51
CA ASN A 374 26.30 25.28 -3.44
C ASN A 374 27.63 24.68 -2.95
N SER A 375 28.28 25.18 -1.90
CA SER A 375 29.70 24.82 -1.66
C SER A 375 29.92 23.47 -0.96
N THR A 376 28.89 22.85 -0.39
CA THR A 376 29.04 21.65 0.46
C THR A 376 28.08 20.51 0.09
N ASN A 377 27.37 20.60 -1.03
CA ASN A 377 26.40 19.58 -1.46
C ASN A 377 26.87 18.93 -2.75
N GLY A 378 26.63 17.63 -2.89
CA GLY A 378 26.78 16.90 -4.16
C GLY A 378 25.57 17.17 -5.04
N LEU A 379 25.79 17.69 -6.24
CA LEU A 379 24.72 18.05 -7.18
C LEU A 379 24.65 17.04 -8.31
N ASP A 380 23.43 16.61 -8.64
CA ASP A 380 23.14 15.66 -9.73
C ASP A 380 23.86 14.30 -9.64
N GLU A 381 24.38 13.95 -8.47
CA GLU A 381 24.92 12.63 -8.19
C GLU A 381 23.78 11.62 -8.07
N ASP A 382 23.81 10.56 -8.88
CA ASP A 382 22.83 9.48 -8.79
C ASP A 382 23.01 8.72 -7.46
N PRO A 383 22.00 8.69 -6.57
CA PRO A 383 22.08 7.94 -5.33
C PRO A 383 22.06 6.41 -5.54
N MET A 384 21.75 5.92 -6.75
CA MET A 384 21.69 4.51 -7.09
C MET A 384 20.71 3.73 -6.19
N PHE A 385 19.46 4.18 -6.10
CA PHE A 385 18.44 3.48 -5.32
C PHE A 385 18.16 2.07 -5.88
N VAL A 386 17.96 1.09 -4.99
CA VAL A 386 17.60 -0.29 -5.35
C VAL A 386 16.31 -0.33 -6.18
N ASN A 387 15.22 0.22 -5.66
CA ASN A 387 13.95 0.31 -6.37
C ASN A 387 13.05 1.41 -5.80
N SER A 388 13.11 2.59 -6.41
CA SER A 388 12.31 3.74 -5.99
C SER A 388 10.83 3.68 -6.42
N GLY A 389 10.46 2.61 -7.13
CA GLY A 389 9.11 2.40 -7.64
C GLY A 389 8.07 2.28 -6.54
N PHE A 390 6.86 2.62 -6.92
CA PHE A 390 5.73 2.82 -6.01
C PHE A 390 5.33 1.60 -5.16
N GLY A 391 5.51 0.39 -5.70
CA GLY A 391 5.25 -0.87 -4.97
C GLY A 391 6.40 -1.30 -4.06
N ALA A 392 7.64 -0.83 -4.30
CA ALA A 392 8.83 -1.27 -3.56
C ALA A 392 9.27 -0.26 -2.50
N ASN A 393 9.38 1.03 -2.87
CA ASN A 393 9.91 2.09 -2.02
C ASN A 393 11.28 1.76 -1.38
N ASP A 394 12.09 0.94 -2.06
CA ASP A 394 13.40 0.55 -1.58
C ASP A 394 14.44 1.60 -1.98
N LEU A 395 14.64 2.56 -1.09
CA LEU A 395 15.57 3.66 -1.25
C LEU A 395 16.92 3.41 -0.56
N ARG A 396 17.26 2.14 -0.33
CA ARG A 396 18.64 1.75 -0.02
C ARG A 396 19.53 2.05 -1.23
N LEU A 397 20.80 2.35 -0.98
CA LEU A 397 21.77 2.67 -2.01
C LEU A 397 22.47 1.39 -2.48
N LEU A 398 22.67 1.24 -3.78
CA LEU A 398 23.49 0.18 -4.35
C LEU A 398 24.97 0.47 -4.12
N GLN A 399 25.76 -0.59 -3.94
CA GLN A 399 27.22 -0.49 -3.94
C GLN A 399 27.72 -0.18 -5.37
N LYS A 400 28.65 0.78 -5.51
CA LYS A 400 29.35 1.01 -6.78
C LYS A 400 30.34 -0.12 -7.07
N GLU A 401 30.61 -0.38 -8.34
CA GLU A 401 31.53 -1.44 -8.81
C GLU A 401 32.91 -1.39 -8.11
N ASP A 402 33.40 -0.19 -7.77
CA ASP A 402 34.69 0.02 -7.09
C ASP A 402 34.60 0.13 -5.55
N SER A 403 33.49 -0.30 -4.94
CA SER A 403 33.20 -0.15 -3.50
C SER A 403 33.14 1.30 -2.99
N GLU A 404 33.00 2.27 -3.89
CA GLU A 404 32.78 3.67 -3.53
C GLU A 404 31.35 3.91 -3.00
N ILE A 405 31.23 4.84 -2.05
CA ILE A 405 29.94 5.33 -1.57
C ILE A 405 29.33 6.28 -2.61
N PRO A 406 28.03 6.18 -2.92
CA PRO A 406 27.30 7.24 -3.60
C PRO A 406 27.19 8.49 -2.70
N GLY A 407 27.79 9.61 -3.11
CA GLY A 407 27.75 10.89 -2.39
C GLY A 407 28.63 11.00 -1.14
N HIS A 408 28.54 12.18 -0.51
CA HIS A 408 29.36 12.55 0.63
C HIS A 408 28.51 13.00 1.82
N ALA A 409 28.48 12.21 2.89
CA ALA A 409 27.99 12.62 4.20
C ALA A 409 29.15 13.04 5.11
N SER A 410 28.91 13.97 6.04
CA SER A 410 29.93 14.47 6.97
C SER A 410 29.65 14.05 8.41
N ALA A 411 30.69 13.55 9.09
CA ALA A 411 30.63 13.22 10.51
C ALA A 411 30.31 14.44 11.39
N SER A 412 30.63 15.66 10.95
CA SER A 412 30.30 16.90 11.68
C SER A 412 28.80 17.14 11.83
N ASN A 413 28.00 16.48 11.00
CA ASN A 413 26.55 16.64 10.95
C ASN A 413 25.79 15.52 11.68
N LEU A 414 26.49 14.55 12.28
CA LEU A 414 25.84 13.55 13.11
C LEU A 414 25.29 14.17 14.40
N ASN A 415 24.18 13.62 14.89
CA ASN A 415 23.69 13.83 16.25
C ASN A 415 23.48 12.45 16.94
N THR A 416 23.00 12.46 18.18
CA THR A 416 22.73 11.22 18.93
C THR A 416 21.71 10.32 18.24
N GLU A 417 20.72 10.90 17.58
CA GLU A 417 19.63 10.18 16.89
C GLU A 417 20.09 9.54 15.58
N THR A 418 21.16 10.02 14.95
CA THR A 418 21.73 9.49 13.70
C THR A 418 23.02 8.69 13.92
N ASN A 419 23.36 8.31 15.15
CA ASN A 419 24.52 7.45 15.41
C ASN A 419 24.35 6.04 14.81
N SER A 420 23.10 5.62 14.62
CA SER A 420 22.72 4.45 13.82
C SER A 420 21.75 4.88 12.73
N ASP A 421 21.67 4.09 11.67
CA ASP A 421 20.71 4.29 10.58
C ASP A 421 19.32 3.71 10.90
N ILE A 422 18.39 3.79 9.94
CA ILE A 422 17.01 3.27 10.08
C ILE A 422 16.93 1.74 10.27
N LEU A 423 17.99 1.00 9.95
CA LEU A 423 18.12 -0.44 10.14
C LEU A 423 18.96 -0.79 11.38
N ASN A 424 19.24 0.20 12.23
CA ASN A 424 20.06 0.10 13.43
C ASN A 424 21.53 -0.29 13.15
N ILE A 425 22.06 0.05 11.98
CA ILE A 425 23.48 -0.11 11.63
C ILE A 425 24.25 1.12 12.11
N SER A 426 25.34 0.88 12.84
CA SER A 426 26.19 1.94 13.40
C SER A 426 26.85 2.78 12.31
N ARG A 427 26.75 4.11 12.44
CA ARG A 427 27.50 5.10 11.66
C ARG A 427 28.80 5.52 12.33
N THR A 428 28.94 5.24 13.63
CA THR A 428 30.09 5.68 14.42
C THR A 428 31.28 4.73 14.37
N ASP A 429 31.08 3.51 13.87
CA ASP A 429 32.13 2.50 13.72
C ASP A 429 33.18 2.90 12.65
N ASN A 430 32.77 3.65 11.62
CA ASN A 430 33.67 4.18 10.60
C ASN A 430 33.18 5.53 10.04
N LEU A 431 33.60 6.62 10.70
CA LEU A 431 33.24 7.99 10.34
C LEU A 431 33.75 8.46 8.96
N ASN A 432 34.67 7.72 8.33
CA ASN A 432 35.16 8.03 6.98
C ASN A 432 34.29 7.39 5.89
N ASN A 433 33.33 6.54 6.24
CA ASN A 433 32.52 5.77 5.32
C ASN A 433 31.02 6.01 5.56
N LEU A 434 30.63 7.27 5.75
CA LEU A 434 29.24 7.66 5.97
C LEU A 434 28.51 7.78 4.65
N THR A 435 27.40 7.06 4.53
CA THR A 435 26.45 7.25 3.42
C THR A 435 25.53 8.43 3.71
N PRO A 436 25.10 9.18 2.69
CA PRO A 436 23.99 10.11 2.82
C PRO A 436 22.66 9.35 2.93
N GLY A 437 21.63 10.04 3.43
CA GLY A 437 20.29 9.50 3.56
C GLY A 437 20.12 8.55 4.75
N ALA A 438 18.98 7.84 4.77
CA ALA A 438 18.48 7.09 5.91
C ALA A 438 19.18 5.76 6.18
N TYR A 439 19.92 5.23 5.20
CA TYR A 439 20.55 3.91 5.26
C TYR A 439 22.07 4.04 5.25
N GLN A 440 22.76 3.35 6.16
CA GLN A 440 24.22 3.19 6.21
C GLN A 440 24.69 2.01 5.36
N VAL A 441 23.85 0.98 5.24
CA VAL A 441 24.15 -0.21 4.46
C VAL A 441 24.05 0.07 2.95
N LEU A 442 25.01 -0.45 2.19
CA LEU A 442 24.95 -0.54 0.74
C LEU A 442 24.46 -1.93 0.33
N VAL A 443 23.67 -2.00 -0.74
CA VAL A 443 23.14 -3.26 -1.27
C VAL A 443 23.99 -3.71 -2.44
N ASP A 444 24.44 -4.96 -2.40
CA ASP A 444 25.15 -5.59 -3.50
C ASP A 444 24.14 -5.92 -4.62
N PRO A 445 24.28 -5.35 -5.83
CA PRO A 445 23.40 -5.65 -6.96
C PRO A 445 23.30 -7.15 -7.29
N GLU A 446 24.35 -7.94 -7.05
CA GLU A 446 24.36 -9.40 -7.32
C GLU A 446 23.49 -10.19 -6.34
N THR A 447 23.06 -9.58 -5.23
CA THR A 447 22.20 -10.19 -4.21
C THR A 447 20.72 -9.87 -4.38
N LEU A 448 20.36 -9.09 -5.40
CA LEU A 448 18.97 -8.78 -5.73
C LEU A 448 18.41 -9.92 -6.59
N ASP A 449 17.53 -10.74 -5.98
CA ASP A 449 16.79 -11.82 -6.66
C ASP A 449 15.77 -11.30 -7.70
#